data_AF-A0A7W5AE95-F1
#
_entry.id   AF-A0A7W5AE95-F1
#
_cell.length_a   1.000
_cell.length_b   1.000
_cell.length_c   1.000
_cell.angle_alpha   90.00
_cell.angle_beta   90.00
_cell.angle_gamma   90.00
#
_symmetry.space_group_name_H-M   'P 1'
#
loop_
_entity.id
_entity.type
_entity.pdbx_description
1 polymer ?
#
loop_
_entity_poly.entity_id
_entity_poly.type
_entity_poly.pdbx_seq_one_letter_code
_entity_poly.pdbx_strand_id
1 'polypeptide(L)'
;MVSAAYSYLGSSTLDDGLTLQTSGGPAAHPRFFTGFLTDPGAAATGLLAVAEVARTRYFRPLPPASLDPVVTAGSDRLRFESFSGCCGVYARMDVLPTGLDGDIVAHGTTNVDVNLPLQRALTRVGRADPMHVAVGPDDLTVTTFDGELVERKVPLPSRWLRGFAEAQVLTARFDPRAEIGVAEARILLNRLPATDKSVLWAVPAGRSLRFTSRPTPGAVCLPGAGRLAALKPFLRYATRLAVYGPAVAAGSGPVASTWELSMPSLRLSLTLSPEPYRGFSGEGAVLDSLASDEAADDADLVSALLSWDPTIDVDALAGASGLDARRVRDALTQLGTSGRVGYDVAEAGYFHRTLPYSADVVEKMNPRLAGARALVAAGAVTPGPEVSVVLSGTETYHVRDATSCTCPWWAKHRGDRGPCKHALAVRMVLAGETADQDAVEATA
;
A
#
# COMPACT_ATOMS: atom_id res chain seq x y z
N MET A 1 52.79 -17.44 -6.65
CA MET A 1 51.97 -16.24 -6.40
C MET A 1 50.84 -16.25 -7.41
N VAL A 2 49.62 -16.52 -6.97
CA VAL A 2 48.43 -16.43 -7.84
C VAL A 2 48.04 -14.95 -7.87
N SER A 3 48.22 -14.32 -9.02
CA SER A 3 47.72 -12.96 -9.26
C SER A 3 46.22 -13.03 -9.45
N ALA A 4 45.44 -12.63 -8.44
CA ALA A 4 44.00 -12.42 -8.60
C ALA A 4 43.79 -11.11 -9.36
N ALA A 5 43.29 -11.20 -10.61
CA ALA A 5 42.84 -10.03 -11.35
C ALA A 5 41.38 -9.76 -10.99
N TYR A 6 41.13 -8.61 -10.34
CA TYR A 6 39.79 -8.17 -10.00
C TYR A 6 39.19 -7.38 -11.16
N SER A 7 38.07 -7.84 -11.72
CA SER A 7 37.30 -7.14 -12.75
C SER A 7 36.02 -6.56 -12.17
N TYR A 8 35.76 -5.29 -12.47
CA TYR A 8 34.55 -4.57 -12.09
C TYR A 8 33.74 -4.25 -13.35
N LEU A 9 32.42 -4.42 -13.31
CA LEU A 9 31.53 -4.17 -14.46
C LEU A 9 31.21 -2.68 -14.67
N GLY A 10 31.53 -1.84 -13.68
CA GLY A 10 31.36 -0.39 -13.75
C GLY A 10 32.16 0.32 -12.66
N SER A 11 32.04 1.65 -12.60
CA SER A 11 32.62 2.46 -11.54
C SER A 11 31.71 2.45 -10.32
N SER A 12 32.29 2.39 -9.13
CA SER A 12 31.60 2.82 -7.90
C SER A 12 31.25 4.30 -8.03
N THR A 13 30.06 4.69 -7.58
CA THR A 13 29.59 6.06 -7.66
C THR A 13 29.21 6.58 -6.28
N LEU A 14 29.44 7.86 -6.06
CA LEU A 14 28.99 8.59 -4.90
C LEU A 14 28.16 9.77 -5.43
N ASP A 15 26.84 9.68 -5.27
CA ASP A 15 25.86 10.73 -5.58
C ASP A 15 25.04 11.00 -4.30
N ASP A 16 23.71 11.17 -4.35
CA ASP A 16 22.79 11.18 -3.18
C ASP A 16 22.86 9.88 -2.31
N GLY A 17 23.81 8.99 -2.59
CA GLY A 17 24.19 7.82 -1.81
C GLY A 17 25.48 7.17 -2.34
N LEU A 18 26.09 6.28 -1.53
CA LEU A 18 27.28 5.51 -1.90
C LEU A 18 26.88 4.19 -2.59
N THR A 19 27.31 3.99 -3.83
CA THR A 19 27.17 2.73 -4.58
C THR A 19 28.54 2.12 -4.83
N LEU A 20 28.82 0.97 -4.20
CA LEU A 20 30.09 0.25 -4.36
C LEU A 20 29.97 -0.89 -5.37
N GLN A 21 30.86 -0.93 -6.35
CA GLN A 21 31.04 -2.10 -7.22
C GLN A 21 31.98 -3.09 -6.52
N THR A 22 31.53 -4.34 -6.39
CA THR A 22 32.33 -5.41 -5.78
C THR A 22 33.04 -6.22 -6.86
N SER A 23 34.28 -6.62 -6.59
CA SER A 23 35.03 -7.51 -7.48
C SER A 23 34.53 -8.95 -7.34
N GLY A 24 34.16 -9.57 -8.46
CA GLY A 24 33.29 -10.75 -8.50
C GLY A 24 31.89 -10.40 -9.03
N GLY A 25 31.53 -9.11 -8.93
CA GLY A 25 30.34 -8.47 -9.50
C GLY A 25 29.01 -8.99 -8.95
N PRO A 26 27.93 -8.20 -8.92
CA PRO A 26 26.63 -8.81 -9.17
C PRO A 26 26.72 -9.53 -10.53
N ALA A 27 26.04 -10.67 -10.69
CA ALA A 27 25.91 -11.31 -12.00
C ALA A 27 25.60 -10.26 -13.08
N ALA A 28 26.02 -10.47 -14.34
CA ALA A 28 25.79 -9.54 -15.44
C ALA A 28 24.34 -9.02 -15.57
N HIS A 29 23.39 -9.76 -14.96
CA HIS A 29 22.05 -9.32 -14.62
C HIS A 29 21.79 -9.58 -13.12
N PRO A 30 21.87 -8.59 -12.21
CA PRO A 30 21.49 -8.80 -10.82
C PRO A 30 20.04 -9.27 -10.75
N ARG A 31 19.82 -10.43 -10.13
CA ARG A 31 18.48 -10.99 -9.89
C ARG A 31 18.18 -10.89 -8.41
N PHE A 32 16.97 -10.49 -8.07
CA PHE A 32 16.42 -10.70 -6.74
C PHE A 32 15.98 -12.16 -6.60
N PHE A 33 15.32 -12.69 -7.62
CA PHE A 33 14.81 -14.06 -7.64
C PHE A 33 14.96 -14.66 -9.04
N THR A 34 15.20 -15.97 -9.10
CA THR A 34 15.07 -16.79 -10.30
C THR A 34 14.61 -18.18 -9.91
N GLY A 35 13.53 -18.67 -10.52
CA GLY A 35 13.00 -19.99 -10.19
C GLY A 35 11.64 -20.28 -10.81
N PHE A 36 11.13 -21.46 -10.53
CA PHE A 36 9.80 -21.89 -10.93
C PHE A 36 8.75 -21.51 -9.89
N LEU A 37 7.52 -21.26 -10.36
CA LEU A 37 6.37 -21.17 -9.48
C LEU A 37 5.72 -22.55 -9.37
N THR A 38 5.45 -23.03 -8.16
CA THR A 38 4.95 -24.40 -7.93
C THR A 38 3.50 -24.60 -8.39
N ASP A 39 2.73 -23.51 -8.46
CA ASP A 39 1.34 -23.49 -8.96
C ASP A 39 1.18 -22.52 -10.15
N PRO A 40 1.74 -22.83 -11.33
CA PRO A 40 1.82 -21.93 -12.49
C PRO A 40 0.48 -21.35 -12.92
N GLY A 41 -0.55 -22.20 -13.09
CA GLY A 41 -1.86 -21.76 -13.53
C GLY A 41 -2.55 -20.82 -12.52
N ALA A 42 -2.28 -20.98 -11.22
CA ALA A 42 -2.79 -20.10 -10.17
C ALA A 42 -2.03 -18.78 -10.16
N ALA A 43 -0.69 -18.83 -10.20
CA ALA A 43 0.17 -17.66 -10.25
C ALA A 43 -0.11 -16.79 -11.49
N ALA A 44 -0.20 -17.40 -12.68
CA ALA A 44 -0.54 -16.68 -13.91
C ALA A 44 -1.92 -16.01 -13.82
N THR A 45 -2.90 -16.67 -13.20
CA THR A 45 -4.25 -16.09 -13.00
C THR A 45 -4.23 -14.94 -12.00
N GLY A 46 -3.44 -15.04 -10.93
CA GLY A 46 -3.29 -13.96 -9.96
C GLY A 46 -2.55 -12.75 -10.55
N LEU A 47 -1.49 -12.97 -11.35
CA LEU A 47 -0.81 -11.90 -12.08
C LEU A 47 -1.73 -11.19 -13.07
N LEU A 48 -2.55 -11.95 -13.80
CA LEU A 48 -3.57 -11.38 -14.67
C LEU A 48 -4.59 -10.55 -13.90
N ALA A 49 -4.99 -10.96 -12.69
CA ALA A 49 -5.89 -10.18 -11.84
C ALA A 49 -5.25 -8.86 -11.38
N VAL A 50 -3.98 -8.89 -10.96
CA VAL A 50 -3.21 -7.69 -10.60
C VAL A 50 -3.08 -6.74 -11.80
N ALA A 51 -2.79 -7.27 -13.00
CA ALA A 51 -2.71 -6.48 -14.23
C ALA A 51 -4.09 -5.96 -14.72
N GLU A 52 -5.16 -6.73 -14.51
CA GLU A 52 -6.53 -6.29 -14.79
C GLU A 52 -6.90 -5.09 -13.92
N VAL A 53 -6.62 -5.17 -12.62
CA VAL A 53 -6.85 -4.04 -11.70
C VAL A 53 -6.08 -2.81 -12.15
N ALA A 54 -4.79 -2.95 -12.47
CA ALA A 54 -3.94 -1.85 -12.92
C ALA A 54 -4.59 -1.08 -14.09
N ARG A 55 -5.10 -1.80 -15.08
CA ARG A 55 -5.72 -1.23 -16.30
C ARG A 55 -7.18 -0.80 -16.12
N THR A 56 -7.83 -1.19 -15.01
CA THR A 56 -9.24 -0.90 -14.80
C THR A 56 -9.44 0.46 -14.15
N ARG A 57 -10.41 1.22 -14.66
CA ARG A 57 -10.91 2.43 -14.00
C ARG A 57 -12.37 2.24 -13.58
N TYR A 58 -12.59 1.81 -12.34
CA TYR A 58 -13.91 1.46 -11.80
C TYR A 58 -14.87 2.66 -11.70
N PHE A 59 -14.35 3.89 -11.62
CA PHE A 59 -15.15 5.11 -11.62
C PHE A 59 -14.80 6.02 -12.80
N ARG A 60 -15.84 6.39 -13.57
CA ARG A 60 -15.71 7.11 -14.85
C ARG A 60 -14.72 6.42 -15.79
N PRO A 61 -15.06 5.24 -16.34
CA PRO A 61 -14.16 4.48 -17.21
C PRO A 61 -13.56 5.34 -18.31
N LEU A 62 -12.26 5.18 -18.52
CA LEU A 62 -11.51 5.75 -19.64
C LEU A 62 -10.79 4.59 -20.34
N PRO A 63 -10.31 4.79 -21.58
CA PRO A 63 -9.44 3.82 -22.23
C PRO A 63 -8.30 3.42 -21.27
N PRO A 64 -7.93 2.13 -21.21
CA PRO A 64 -6.84 1.66 -20.37
C PRO A 64 -5.57 2.45 -20.66
N ALA A 65 -4.94 2.99 -19.63
CA ALA A 65 -3.54 3.39 -19.71
C ALA A 65 -2.67 2.14 -19.48
N SER A 66 -1.48 2.09 -20.09
CA SER A 66 -0.42 1.17 -19.67
C SER A 66 -0.07 1.53 -18.22
N LEU A 67 -0.26 0.58 -17.32
CA LEU A 67 -0.18 0.77 -15.87
C LEU A 67 0.39 -0.49 -15.25
N ASP A 68 1.44 -0.30 -14.46
CA ASP A 68 2.52 -1.27 -14.36
C ASP A 68 2.62 -1.79 -12.93
N PRO A 69 2.27 -3.08 -12.70
CA PRO A 69 2.42 -3.71 -11.40
C PRO A 69 3.81 -3.54 -10.80
N VAL A 70 3.85 -3.35 -9.50
CA VAL A 70 5.05 -3.37 -8.68
C VAL A 70 5.33 -4.81 -8.28
N VAL A 71 6.57 -5.26 -8.45
CA VAL A 71 7.04 -6.58 -8.01
C VAL A 71 8.09 -6.37 -6.93
N THR A 72 7.84 -6.89 -5.74
CA THR A 72 8.78 -6.88 -4.62
C THR A 72 9.24 -8.29 -4.34
N ALA A 73 10.55 -8.53 -4.41
CA ALA A 73 11.18 -9.71 -3.85
C ALA A 73 11.56 -9.41 -2.41
N GLY A 74 10.80 -9.97 -1.47
CA GLY A 74 11.08 -9.91 -0.03
C GLY A 74 12.15 -10.93 0.37
N SER A 75 12.21 -11.32 1.63
CA SER A 75 13.13 -12.38 2.08
C SER A 75 12.69 -13.79 1.71
N ASP A 76 11.39 -14.06 1.76
CA ASP A 76 10.83 -15.41 1.62
C ASP A 76 9.74 -15.53 0.54
N ARG A 77 9.36 -14.41 -0.10
CA ARG A 77 8.22 -14.34 -1.01
C ARG A 77 8.34 -13.29 -2.08
N LEU A 78 7.56 -13.47 -3.14
CA LEU A 78 7.34 -12.44 -4.17
C LEU A 78 5.98 -11.79 -3.96
N ARG A 79 5.92 -10.45 -4.04
CA ARG A 79 4.68 -9.68 -3.93
C ARG A 79 4.46 -8.88 -5.20
N PHE A 80 3.28 -9.02 -5.80
CA PHE A 80 2.85 -8.30 -6.99
C PHE A 80 1.70 -7.37 -6.61
N GLU A 81 1.89 -6.07 -6.81
CA GLU A 81 0.99 -5.04 -6.32
C GLU A 81 0.53 -4.12 -7.46
N SER A 82 -0.72 -3.67 -7.44
CA SER A 82 -1.19 -2.65 -8.37
C SER A 82 -2.34 -1.83 -7.81
N PHE A 83 -2.54 -0.62 -8.36
CA PHE A 83 -3.75 0.15 -8.11
C PHE A 83 -4.57 0.32 -9.38
N SER A 84 -5.88 0.40 -9.23
CA SER A 84 -6.74 0.79 -10.34
C SER A 84 -6.44 2.21 -10.84
N GLY A 85 -6.83 2.51 -12.08
CA GLY A 85 -6.62 3.82 -12.69
C GLY A 85 -7.31 4.97 -11.94
N CYS A 86 -8.34 4.69 -11.14
CA CYS A 86 -8.97 5.66 -10.22
C CYS A 86 -8.44 5.57 -8.77
N CYS A 87 -7.41 4.76 -8.53
CA CYS A 87 -6.85 4.43 -7.22
C CYS A 87 -7.90 3.95 -6.20
N GLY A 88 -9.03 3.41 -6.65
CA GLY A 88 -10.05 2.88 -5.76
C GLY A 88 -9.69 1.49 -5.27
N VAL A 89 -9.14 0.64 -6.14
CA VAL A 89 -8.86 -0.77 -5.81
C VAL A 89 -7.36 -0.94 -5.76
N TYR A 90 -6.88 -1.53 -4.67
CA TYR A 90 -5.50 -1.99 -4.51
C TYR A 90 -5.50 -3.51 -4.61
N ALA A 91 -4.75 -4.07 -5.55
CA ALA A 91 -4.57 -5.51 -5.69
C ALA A 91 -3.20 -5.91 -5.18
N ARG A 92 -3.14 -7.05 -4.48
CA ARG A 92 -1.88 -7.70 -4.10
C ARG A 92 -1.99 -9.19 -4.34
N MET A 93 -0.99 -9.77 -5.00
CA MET A 93 -0.75 -11.19 -5.03
C MET A 93 0.57 -11.50 -4.32
N ASP A 94 0.53 -12.37 -3.32
CA ASP A 94 1.73 -12.90 -2.66
C ASP A 94 1.97 -14.34 -3.12
N VAL A 95 3.17 -14.63 -3.62
CA VAL A 95 3.68 -15.99 -3.84
C VAL A 95 4.45 -16.39 -2.59
N LEU A 96 3.83 -17.21 -1.75
CA LEU A 96 4.35 -17.65 -0.46
C LEU A 96 5.55 -18.60 -0.63
N PRO A 97 6.30 -18.91 0.44
CA PRO A 97 7.50 -19.76 0.34
C PRO A 97 7.24 -21.12 -0.33
N THR A 98 6.09 -21.74 -0.06
CA THR A 98 5.66 -23.00 -0.69
C THR A 98 5.28 -22.87 -2.16
N GLY A 99 5.13 -21.64 -2.65
CA GLY A 99 4.86 -21.26 -4.02
C GLY A 99 6.11 -21.07 -4.89
N LEU A 100 7.29 -21.10 -4.27
CA LEU A 100 8.57 -20.83 -4.91
C LEU A 100 9.41 -22.11 -4.97
N ASP A 101 9.90 -22.42 -6.16
CA ASP A 101 10.95 -23.42 -6.41
C ASP A 101 12.16 -22.69 -7.01
N GLY A 102 12.93 -22.06 -6.12
CA GLY A 102 14.09 -21.23 -6.43
C GLY A 102 14.47 -20.34 -5.24
N ASP A 103 15.62 -19.68 -5.35
CA ASP A 103 16.18 -18.88 -4.25
C ASP A 103 15.96 -17.38 -4.48
N ILE A 104 15.60 -16.67 -3.41
CA ILE A 104 15.69 -15.22 -3.36
C ILE A 104 17.10 -14.86 -2.89
N VAL A 105 17.95 -14.45 -3.84
CA VAL A 105 19.38 -14.18 -3.60
C VAL A 105 19.67 -12.72 -3.26
N ALA A 106 18.71 -11.83 -3.52
CA ALA A 106 18.76 -10.42 -3.14
C ALA A 106 17.32 -9.89 -3.01
N HIS A 107 17.17 -8.74 -2.36
CA HIS A 107 15.86 -8.13 -2.13
C HIS A 107 15.73 -6.81 -2.88
N GLY A 108 14.50 -6.46 -3.24
CA GLY A 108 14.24 -5.20 -3.91
C GLY A 108 12.90 -5.18 -4.61
N THR A 109 12.65 -4.07 -5.30
CA THR A 109 11.40 -3.81 -5.99
C THR A 109 11.66 -3.32 -7.40
N THR A 110 10.91 -3.84 -8.36
CA THR A 110 10.82 -3.33 -9.74
C THR A 110 9.36 -3.05 -10.07
N ASN A 111 9.11 -2.34 -11.16
CA ASN A 111 7.75 -2.09 -11.62
C ASN A 111 7.71 -2.16 -13.14
N VAL A 112 6.83 -3.01 -13.67
CA VAL A 112 6.90 -3.53 -15.04
C VAL A 112 5.52 -3.52 -15.70
N ASP A 113 5.46 -3.26 -17.00
CA ASP A 113 4.21 -3.35 -17.75
C ASP A 113 3.88 -4.82 -18.01
N VAL A 114 2.77 -5.31 -17.46
CA VAL A 114 2.23 -6.61 -17.88
C VAL A 114 1.50 -6.39 -19.20
N ASN A 115 2.28 -6.28 -20.28
CA ASN A 115 1.79 -5.89 -21.60
C ASN A 115 0.90 -6.98 -22.24
N LEU A 116 0.34 -6.69 -23.42
CA LEU A 116 -0.54 -7.63 -24.11
C LEU A 116 0.13 -8.97 -24.50
N PRO A 117 1.36 -9.01 -25.05
CA PRO A 117 2.13 -10.24 -25.21
C PRO A 117 2.21 -11.10 -23.93
N LEU A 118 2.63 -10.53 -22.81
CA LEU A 118 2.76 -11.25 -21.55
C LEU A 118 1.40 -11.74 -21.06
N GLN A 119 0.35 -10.93 -21.13
CA GLN A 119 -1.01 -11.35 -20.76
C GLN A 119 -1.48 -12.56 -21.58
N ARG A 120 -1.21 -12.58 -22.88
CA ARG A 120 -1.58 -13.71 -23.76
C ARG A 120 -0.83 -14.97 -23.36
N ALA A 121 0.47 -14.86 -23.06
CA ALA A 121 1.26 -16.00 -22.57
C ALA A 121 0.72 -16.51 -21.22
N LEU A 122 0.47 -15.63 -20.26
CA LEU A 122 -0.10 -15.98 -18.94
C LEU A 122 -1.48 -16.64 -19.06
N THR A 123 -2.31 -16.22 -20.01
CA THR A 123 -3.63 -16.82 -20.24
C THR A 123 -3.53 -18.26 -20.74
N ARG A 124 -2.44 -18.62 -21.41
CA ARG A 124 -2.19 -19.97 -21.93
C ARG A 124 -1.50 -20.89 -20.93
N VAL A 125 -0.99 -20.38 -19.82
CA VAL A 125 -0.38 -21.21 -18.76
C VAL A 125 -1.44 -22.12 -18.15
N GLY A 126 -1.33 -23.41 -18.47
CA GLY A 126 -2.11 -24.49 -17.89
C GLY A 126 -1.73 -24.79 -16.44
N ARG A 127 -2.48 -25.72 -15.82
CA ARG A 127 -2.25 -26.11 -14.42
C ARG A 127 -0.91 -26.81 -14.20
N ALA A 128 -0.40 -27.51 -15.21
CA ALA A 128 0.83 -28.31 -15.13
C ALA A 128 1.97 -27.74 -16.00
N ASP A 129 1.76 -26.60 -16.67
CA ASP A 129 2.78 -26.01 -17.51
C ASP A 129 3.82 -25.31 -16.63
N PRO A 130 5.13 -25.55 -16.80
CA PRO A 130 6.14 -24.87 -16.03
C PRO A 130 6.09 -23.37 -16.33
N MET A 131 6.19 -22.57 -15.27
CA MET A 131 6.31 -21.13 -15.35
C MET A 131 7.54 -20.73 -14.54
N HIS A 132 8.57 -20.32 -15.25
CA HIS A 132 9.77 -19.76 -14.64
C HIS A 132 9.66 -18.24 -14.59
N VAL A 133 10.08 -17.65 -13.48
CA VAL A 133 10.09 -16.22 -13.27
C VAL A 133 11.48 -15.79 -12.81
N ALA A 134 11.99 -14.71 -13.39
CA ALA A 134 13.15 -14.01 -12.86
C ALA A 134 12.79 -12.55 -12.62
N VAL A 135 13.15 -12.04 -11.44
CA VAL A 135 12.91 -10.66 -11.03
C VAL A 135 14.26 -9.98 -10.83
N GLY A 136 14.50 -8.88 -11.54
CA GLY A 136 15.67 -8.03 -11.36
C GLY A 136 15.29 -6.59 -10.99
N PRO A 137 16.27 -5.71 -10.78
CA PRO A 137 16.02 -4.29 -10.51
C PRO A 137 15.39 -3.55 -11.71
N ASP A 138 15.63 -4.06 -12.92
CA ASP A 138 15.28 -3.41 -14.19
C ASP A 138 14.28 -4.20 -15.04
N ASP A 139 13.93 -5.42 -14.67
CA ASP A 139 13.01 -6.26 -15.45
C ASP A 139 12.32 -7.36 -14.65
N LEU A 140 11.21 -7.82 -15.20
CA LEU A 140 10.53 -9.07 -14.88
C LEU A 140 10.61 -9.95 -16.13
N THR A 141 11.22 -11.12 -15.99
CA THR A 141 11.24 -12.13 -17.04
C THR A 141 10.27 -13.26 -16.68
N VAL A 142 9.40 -13.62 -17.62
CA VAL A 142 8.50 -14.79 -17.51
C VAL A 142 8.78 -15.72 -18.67
N THR A 143 9.10 -16.98 -18.36
CA THR A 143 9.36 -18.02 -19.35
C THR A 143 8.32 -19.12 -19.22
N THR A 144 7.61 -19.38 -20.31
CA THR A 144 6.64 -20.47 -20.46
C THR A 144 7.05 -21.37 -21.62
N PHE A 145 6.25 -22.38 -21.97
CA PHE A 145 6.47 -23.17 -23.18
C PHE A 145 6.46 -22.35 -24.48
N ASP A 146 5.78 -21.21 -24.50
CA ASP A 146 5.72 -20.33 -25.67
C ASP A 146 6.99 -19.48 -25.85
N GLY A 147 7.92 -19.55 -24.89
CA GLY A 147 9.18 -18.80 -24.89
C GLY A 147 9.31 -17.83 -23.72
N GLU A 148 10.36 -17.02 -23.82
CA GLU A 148 10.73 -16.02 -22.82
C GLU A 148 10.14 -14.64 -23.18
N LEU A 149 9.58 -13.96 -22.18
CA LEU A 149 9.07 -12.60 -22.27
C LEU A 149 9.73 -11.75 -21.19
N VAL A 150 10.38 -10.67 -21.60
CA VAL A 150 11.10 -9.74 -20.72
C VAL A 150 10.35 -8.42 -20.68
N GLU A 151 9.79 -8.09 -19.52
CA GLU A 151 9.14 -6.81 -19.27
C GLU A 151 10.09 -5.88 -18.53
N ARG A 152 10.44 -4.75 -19.16
CA ARG A 152 11.37 -3.78 -18.60
C ARG A 152 10.68 -2.89 -17.58
N LYS A 153 11.51 -2.32 -16.70
CA LYS A 153 11.10 -1.30 -15.76
C LYS A 153 10.56 -0.07 -16.48
N VAL A 154 9.48 0.46 -15.94
CA VAL A 154 8.71 1.58 -16.48
C VAL A 154 8.50 2.63 -15.38
N PRO A 155 8.00 3.84 -15.67
CA PRO A 155 7.72 4.82 -14.62
C PRO A 155 6.44 4.50 -13.84
N LEU A 156 6.50 4.49 -12.51
CA LEU A 156 5.30 4.26 -11.68
C LEU A 156 4.44 5.54 -11.57
N PRO A 157 3.10 5.50 -11.65
CA PRO A 157 2.29 6.71 -11.50
C PRO A 157 2.39 7.34 -10.10
N SER A 158 2.63 8.65 -9.99
CA SER A 158 2.70 9.37 -8.70
C SER A 158 1.44 9.21 -7.83
N ARG A 159 0.27 9.06 -8.44
CA ARG A 159 -0.98 8.79 -7.70
C ARG A 159 -0.98 7.44 -6.95
N TRP A 160 -0.22 6.44 -7.42
CA TRP A 160 -0.14 5.14 -6.76
C TRP A 160 0.69 5.21 -5.48
N LEU A 161 1.77 6.00 -5.46
CA LEU A 161 2.60 6.19 -4.26
C LEU A 161 1.75 6.67 -3.05
N ARG A 162 0.95 7.72 -3.25
CA ARG A 162 -0.04 8.16 -2.26
C ARG A 162 -1.01 7.04 -1.90
N GLY A 163 -1.51 6.34 -2.92
CA GLY A 163 -2.41 5.21 -2.72
C GLY A 163 -1.81 4.15 -1.80
N PHE A 164 -0.54 3.79 -1.99
CA PHE A 164 0.17 2.78 -1.21
C PHE A 164 0.29 3.16 0.27
N ALA A 165 0.69 4.41 0.55
CA ALA A 165 0.80 4.91 1.92
C ALA A 165 -0.56 4.95 2.61
N GLU A 166 -1.58 5.44 1.91
CA GLU A 166 -2.95 5.53 2.42
C GLU A 166 -3.55 4.14 2.66
N ALA A 167 -3.32 3.20 1.75
CA ALA A 167 -3.75 1.82 1.91
C ALA A 167 -3.09 1.17 3.12
N GLN A 168 -1.78 1.35 3.33
CA GLN A 168 -1.04 0.84 4.50
C GLN A 168 -1.64 1.36 5.81
N VAL A 169 -1.85 2.67 5.95
CA VAL A 169 -2.39 3.25 7.20
C VAL A 169 -3.80 2.75 7.48
N LEU A 170 -4.63 2.62 6.44
CA LEU A 170 -5.99 2.13 6.58
C LEU A 170 -6.01 0.64 6.95
N THR A 171 -5.24 -0.20 6.26
CA THR A 171 -5.22 -1.65 6.48
C THR A 171 -4.54 -2.05 7.78
N ALA A 172 -3.62 -1.23 8.31
CA ALA A 172 -3.03 -1.43 9.64
C ALA A 172 -4.06 -1.45 10.79
N ARG A 173 -5.28 -0.95 10.53
CA ARG A 173 -6.39 -0.91 11.50
C ARG A 173 -7.46 -1.97 11.23
N PHE A 174 -7.19 -2.91 10.33
CA PHE A 174 -8.16 -3.94 9.98
C PHE A 174 -7.98 -5.18 10.84
N ASP A 175 -9.11 -5.79 11.19
CA ASP A 175 -9.15 -7.12 11.78
C ASP A 175 -9.78 -8.10 10.79
N PRO A 176 -9.50 -9.41 10.90
CA PRO A 176 -10.31 -10.44 10.24
C PRO A 176 -11.76 -10.36 10.74
N ARG A 177 -12.71 -10.29 9.81
CA ARG A 177 -14.15 -10.17 10.12
C ARG A 177 -14.94 -11.41 9.77
N ALA A 178 -14.56 -12.10 8.71
CA ALA A 178 -15.20 -13.32 8.29
C ALA A 178 -14.27 -14.18 7.45
N GLU A 179 -14.47 -15.49 7.51
CA GLU A 179 -13.85 -16.47 6.62
C GLU A 179 -14.93 -17.44 6.12
N ILE A 180 -14.94 -17.73 4.83
CA ILE A 180 -15.83 -18.71 4.22
C ILE A 180 -15.07 -19.63 3.26
N GLY A 181 -15.56 -20.86 3.11
CA GLY A 181 -14.99 -21.83 2.15
C GLY A 181 -15.15 -21.37 0.70
N VAL A 182 -14.28 -21.86 -0.19
CA VAL A 182 -14.29 -21.45 -1.61
C VAL A 182 -15.62 -21.78 -2.33
N ALA A 183 -16.33 -22.83 -1.93
CA ALA A 183 -17.62 -23.19 -2.53
C ALA A 183 -18.66 -22.09 -2.28
N GLU A 184 -18.80 -21.66 -1.02
CA GLU A 184 -19.68 -20.56 -0.64
C GLU A 184 -19.20 -19.21 -1.23
N ALA A 185 -17.89 -18.97 -1.28
CA ALA A 185 -17.31 -17.78 -1.91
C ALA A 185 -17.64 -17.70 -3.40
N ARG A 186 -17.60 -18.82 -4.12
CA ARG A 186 -17.95 -18.89 -5.54
C ARG A 186 -19.41 -18.54 -5.78
N ILE A 187 -20.32 -19.05 -4.96
CA ILE A 187 -21.75 -18.72 -5.04
C ILE A 187 -21.94 -17.22 -4.75
N LEU A 188 -21.30 -16.70 -3.71
CA LEU A 188 -21.40 -15.31 -3.29
C LEU A 188 -20.93 -14.34 -4.39
N LEU A 189 -19.67 -14.48 -4.84
CA LEU A 189 -19.05 -13.54 -5.78
C LEU A 189 -19.70 -13.61 -7.17
N ASN A 190 -20.20 -14.77 -7.60
CA ASN A 190 -20.88 -14.89 -8.89
C ASN A 190 -22.28 -14.26 -8.89
N ARG A 191 -22.92 -14.09 -7.73
CA ARG A 191 -24.20 -13.38 -7.60
C ARG A 191 -24.03 -11.86 -7.56
N LEU A 192 -22.81 -11.35 -7.38
CA LEU A 192 -22.56 -9.92 -7.28
C LEU A 192 -22.75 -9.22 -8.64
N PRO A 193 -23.61 -8.19 -8.72
CA PRO A 193 -23.81 -7.41 -9.93
C PRO A 193 -22.54 -6.62 -10.30
N ALA A 194 -22.05 -6.82 -11.52
CA ALA A 194 -20.79 -6.23 -11.98
C ALA A 194 -20.84 -4.70 -12.13
N THR A 195 -22.03 -4.12 -12.31
CA THR A 195 -22.23 -2.68 -12.54
C THR A 195 -22.70 -1.92 -11.31
N ASP A 196 -22.88 -2.61 -10.17
CA ASP A 196 -23.41 -2.00 -8.96
C ASP A 196 -22.37 -1.10 -8.29
N LYS A 197 -22.82 0.13 -7.99
CA LYS A 197 -22.06 1.19 -7.32
C LYS A 197 -22.66 1.54 -5.96
N SER A 198 -23.58 0.72 -5.46
CA SER A 198 -24.09 0.85 -4.09
C SER A 198 -23.01 0.46 -3.08
N VAL A 199 -23.14 0.97 -1.86
CA VAL A 199 -22.37 0.51 -0.72
C VAL A 199 -23.19 -0.57 -0.02
N LEU A 200 -22.72 -1.80 -0.10
CA LEU A 200 -23.30 -2.95 0.57
C LEU A 200 -22.50 -3.28 1.83
N TRP A 201 -23.08 -4.09 2.71
CA TRP A 201 -22.47 -4.55 3.95
C TRP A 201 -22.57 -6.07 4.02
N ALA A 202 -21.43 -6.75 4.03
CA ALA A 202 -21.35 -8.20 4.16
C ALA A 202 -21.40 -8.59 5.63
N VAL A 203 -22.41 -9.35 6.03
CA VAL A 203 -22.60 -9.81 7.41
C VAL A 203 -22.42 -11.34 7.45
N PRO A 204 -21.63 -11.88 8.40
CA PRO A 204 -21.56 -13.32 8.63
C PRO A 204 -22.95 -13.93 8.82
N ALA A 205 -23.25 -14.98 8.04
CA ALA A 205 -24.54 -15.67 8.07
C ALA A 205 -24.33 -17.18 7.85
N GLY A 206 -24.21 -17.93 8.96
CA GLY A 206 -23.87 -19.34 8.92
C GLY A 206 -22.48 -19.57 8.30
N ARG A 207 -22.42 -20.31 7.19
CA ARG A 207 -21.19 -20.62 6.44
C ARG A 207 -20.89 -19.64 5.30
N SER A 208 -21.69 -18.58 5.15
CA SER A 208 -21.62 -17.64 4.04
C SER A 208 -21.73 -16.19 4.54
N LEU A 209 -21.80 -15.25 3.60
CA LEU A 209 -22.02 -13.83 3.87
C LEU A 209 -23.37 -13.41 3.28
N ARG A 210 -24.12 -12.61 4.03
CA ARG A 210 -25.35 -11.97 3.57
C ARG A 210 -25.09 -10.48 3.37
N PHE A 211 -25.50 -9.94 2.21
CA PHE A 211 -25.39 -8.51 1.94
C PHE A 211 -26.62 -7.74 2.44
N THR A 212 -26.39 -6.62 3.10
CA THR A 212 -27.40 -5.65 3.53
C THR A 212 -27.05 -4.26 3.00
N SER A 213 -28.02 -3.33 3.02
CA SER A 213 -27.81 -1.94 2.60
C SER A 213 -27.43 -1.00 3.76
N ARG A 214 -27.38 -1.51 5.00
CA ARG A 214 -27.07 -0.73 6.21
C ARG A 214 -25.96 -1.39 7.02
N PRO A 215 -25.07 -0.60 7.64
CA PRO A 215 -24.05 -1.12 8.52
C PRO A 215 -24.69 -1.71 9.78
N THR A 216 -24.14 -2.85 10.21
CA THR A 216 -24.43 -3.45 11.51
C THR A 216 -23.10 -3.85 12.17
N PRO A 217 -23.07 -3.99 13.50
CA PRO A 217 -21.91 -4.56 14.17
C PRO A 217 -21.43 -5.86 13.52
N GLY A 218 -20.12 -5.97 13.27
CA GLY A 218 -19.50 -7.12 12.61
C GLY A 218 -19.66 -7.18 11.08
N ALA A 219 -20.31 -6.20 10.45
CA ALA A 219 -20.40 -6.14 9.01
C ALA A 219 -19.10 -5.64 8.36
N VAL A 220 -18.83 -6.09 7.14
CA VAL A 220 -17.73 -5.60 6.31
C VAL A 220 -18.27 -4.77 5.15
N CYS A 221 -17.73 -3.58 4.95
CA CYS A 221 -18.14 -2.71 3.84
C CYS A 221 -17.77 -3.34 2.48
N LEU A 222 -18.69 -3.30 1.52
CA LEU A 222 -18.49 -3.66 0.12
C LEU A 222 -18.92 -2.48 -0.77
N PRO A 223 -18.02 -1.50 -1.00
CA PRO A 223 -18.34 -0.31 -1.77
C PRO A 223 -18.19 -0.57 -3.27
N GLY A 224 -19.29 -0.92 -3.94
CA GLY A 224 -19.34 -1.24 -5.37
C GLY A 224 -18.88 -2.67 -5.66
N ALA A 225 -19.83 -3.61 -5.66
CA ALA A 225 -19.56 -5.04 -5.75
C ALA A 225 -18.77 -5.47 -7.01
N GLY A 226 -18.93 -4.74 -8.12
CA GLY A 226 -18.17 -4.97 -9.35
C GLY A 226 -16.65 -4.83 -9.20
N ARG A 227 -16.18 -4.17 -8.14
CA ARG A 227 -14.76 -4.01 -7.85
C ARG A 227 -14.07 -5.29 -7.42
N LEU A 228 -14.82 -6.34 -7.11
CA LEU A 228 -14.30 -7.67 -6.81
C LEU A 228 -14.17 -8.58 -8.05
N ALA A 229 -14.47 -8.08 -9.26
CA ALA A 229 -14.49 -8.89 -10.47
C ALA A 229 -13.16 -9.62 -10.75
N ALA A 230 -12.02 -8.96 -10.49
CA ALA A 230 -10.69 -9.52 -10.73
C ALA A 230 -10.36 -10.73 -9.83
N LEU A 231 -11.09 -10.96 -8.72
CA LEU A 231 -10.93 -12.17 -7.91
C LEU A 231 -11.59 -13.41 -8.55
N LYS A 232 -12.60 -13.22 -9.41
CA LYS A 232 -13.45 -14.32 -9.90
C LYS A 232 -12.66 -15.42 -10.61
N PRO A 233 -11.70 -15.13 -11.51
CA PRO A 233 -10.92 -16.17 -12.17
C PRO A 233 -10.13 -17.06 -11.19
N PHE A 234 -9.66 -16.49 -10.07
CA PHE A 234 -8.83 -17.17 -9.07
C PHE A 234 -9.61 -18.14 -8.17
N LEU A 235 -10.95 -18.04 -8.12
CA LEU A 235 -11.84 -18.93 -7.35
C LEU A 235 -11.71 -20.42 -7.68
N ARG A 236 -11.09 -20.78 -8.80
CA ARG A 236 -10.84 -22.18 -9.18
C ARG A 236 -9.65 -22.81 -8.46
N TYR A 237 -8.78 -22.01 -7.86
CA TYR A 237 -7.58 -22.46 -7.15
C TYR A 237 -7.67 -22.25 -5.64
N ALA A 238 -8.37 -21.18 -5.21
CA ALA A 238 -8.51 -20.83 -3.82
C ALA A 238 -9.15 -21.94 -2.97
N THR A 239 -8.80 -21.99 -1.69
CA THR A 239 -9.41 -22.87 -0.69
C THR A 239 -10.40 -22.10 0.19
N ARG A 240 -10.17 -20.80 0.42
CA ARG A 240 -11.01 -19.93 1.25
C ARG A 240 -11.05 -18.48 0.76
N LEU A 241 -12.05 -17.75 1.23
CA LEU A 241 -12.16 -16.29 1.17
C LEU A 241 -12.14 -15.73 2.60
N ALA A 242 -11.15 -14.89 2.91
CA ALA A 242 -11.10 -14.09 4.12
C ALA A 242 -11.46 -12.63 3.82
N VAL A 243 -12.16 -11.98 4.74
CA VAL A 243 -12.55 -10.58 4.60
C VAL A 243 -12.17 -9.79 5.85
N TYR A 244 -11.54 -8.64 5.62
CA TYR A 244 -10.97 -7.78 6.65
C TYR A 244 -11.56 -6.38 6.57
N GLY A 245 -11.61 -5.70 7.72
CA GLY A 245 -12.05 -4.31 7.79
C GLY A 245 -11.99 -3.75 9.21
N PRO A 246 -12.20 -2.43 9.37
CA PRO A 246 -12.24 -1.81 10.69
C PRO A 246 -13.52 -2.21 11.44
N ALA A 247 -13.59 -1.88 12.72
CA ALA A 247 -14.81 -2.10 13.50
C ALA A 247 -15.92 -1.19 12.96
N VAL A 248 -17.11 -1.75 12.74
CA VAL A 248 -18.29 -1.05 12.20
C VAL A 248 -19.37 -1.04 13.27
N ALA A 249 -20.00 0.12 13.48
CA ALA A 249 -21.12 0.31 14.38
C ALA A 249 -22.41 0.63 13.59
N ALA A 250 -23.55 0.61 14.29
CA ALA A 250 -24.78 1.13 13.71
C ALA A 250 -24.59 2.62 13.36
N GLY A 251 -24.80 2.99 12.10
CA GLY A 251 -24.62 4.36 11.62
C GLY A 251 -23.23 4.71 11.09
N SER A 252 -22.27 3.77 11.06
CA SER A 252 -20.98 4.00 10.39
C SER A 252 -21.17 4.38 8.91
N GLY A 253 -20.40 5.37 8.46
CA GLY A 253 -20.28 5.65 7.03
C GLY A 253 -19.56 4.53 6.28
N PRO A 254 -19.51 4.57 4.94
CA PRO A 254 -18.71 3.65 4.15
C PRO A 254 -17.23 3.67 4.59
N VAL A 255 -16.64 2.49 4.74
CA VAL A 255 -15.23 2.29 5.13
C VAL A 255 -14.51 1.39 4.14
N ALA A 256 -13.18 1.40 4.18
CA ALA A 256 -12.38 0.50 3.36
C ALA A 256 -12.46 -0.96 3.87
N SER A 257 -12.19 -1.92 2.99
CA SER A 257 -12.17 -3.35 3.31
C SER A 257 -11.22 -4.12 2.40
N THR A 258 -10.75 -5.28 2.86
CA THR A 258 -9.91 -6.19 2.06
C THR A 258 -10.60 -7.54 1.90
N TRP A 259 -10.58 -8.06 0.68
CA TRP A 259 -11.15 -9.36 0.30
C TRP A 259 -10.03 -10.21 -0.26
N GLU A 260 -9.70 -11.32 0.40
CA GLU A 260 -8.55 -12.17 0.07
C GLU A 260 -8.97 -13.60 -0.23
N LEU A 261 -8.62 -14.08 -1.42
CA LEU A 261 -8.63 -15.50 -1.74
C LEU A 261 -7.25 -16.08 -1.47
N SER A 262 -7.19 -17.22 -0.77
CA SER A 262 -5.93 -17.88 -0.46
C SER A 262 -5.94 -19.36 -0.82
N MET A 263 -4.75 -19.88 -1.07
CA MET A 263 -4.38 -21.29 -1.17
C MET A 263 -2.98 -21.46 -0.53
N PRO A 264 -2.47 -22.68 -0.31
CA PRO A 264 -1.21 -22.88 0.42
C PRO A 264 -0.01 -22.09 -0.11
N SER A 265 0.10 -21.89 -1.43
CA SER A 265 1.22 -21.23 -2.11
C SER A 265 0.98 -19.78 -2.49
N LEU A 266 -0.27 -19.30 -2.49
CA LEU A 266 -0.64 -18.01 -3.07
C LEU A 266 -1.77 -17.33 -2.27
N ARG A 267 -1.67 -16.01 -2.14
CA ARG A 267 -2.77 -15.15 -1.68
C ARG A 267 -3.03 -14.08 -2.72
N LEU A 268 -4.29 -13.84 -3.06
CA LEU A 268 -4.73 -12.75 -3.94
C LEU A 268 -5.77 -11.91 -3.20
N SER A 269 -5.46 -10.65 -2.94
CA SER A 269 -6.34 -9.72 -2.23
C SER A 269 -6.70 -8.50 -3.06
N LEU A 270 -7.93 -8.03 -2.87
CA LEU A 270 -8.40 -6.73 -3.34
C LEU A 270 -8.82 -5.89 -2.13
N THR A 271 -8.18 -4.75 -1.96
CA THR A 271 -8.52 -3.74 -0.96
C THR A 271 -9.30 -2.61 -1.63
N LEU A 272 -10.49 -2.32 -1.10
CA LEU A 272 -11.45 -1.39 -1.67
C LEU A 272 -11.46 -0.10 -0.84
N SER A 273 -11.25 1.04 -1.50
CA SER A 273 -11.47 2.36 -0.90
C SER A 273 -12.94 2.55 -0.48
N PRO A 274 -13.22 3.44 0.49
CA PRO A 274 -14.53 3.51 1.16
C PRO A 274 -15.75 3.70 0.26
N GLU A 275 -15.61 4.34 -0.90
CA GLU A 275 -16.72 4.55 -1.83
C GLU A 275 -16.28 4.33 -3.28
N PRO A 276 -17.18 3.95 -4.19
CA PRO A 276 -16.81 3.65 -5.59
C PRO A 276 -16.15 4.81 -6.32
N TYR A 277 -16.50 6.05 -5.95
CA TYR A 277 -15.98 7.27 -6.57
C TYR A 277 -14.77 7.87 -5.83
N ARG A 278 -14.33 7.25 -4.73
CA ARG A 278 -13.16 7.67 -3.94
C ARG A 278 -11.97 6.79 -4.24
N GLY A 279 -10.79 7.37 -4.42
CA GLY A 279 -9.52 6.65 -4.48
C GLY A 279 -8.72 6.83 -3.19
N PHE A 280 -7.87 5.86 -2.86
CA PHE A 280 -6.96 5.87 -1.71
C PHE A 280 -6.08 7.12 -1.67
N SER A 281 -5.60 7.59 -2.82
CA SER A 281 -4.70 8.73 -2.94
C SER A 281 -5.27 10.08 -2.49
N GLY A 282 -6.55 10.14 -2.10
CA GLY A 282 -7.20 11.34 -1.56
C GLY A 282 -7.82 11.16 -0.17
N GLU A 283 -7.46 10.09 0.55
CA GLU A 283 -8.06 9.76 1.86
C GLU A 283 -7.49 10.60 3.00
N GLY A 284 -6.23 11.02 2.94
CA GLY A 284 -5.60 11.90 3.91
C GLY A 284 -5.31 11.27 5.27
N ALA A 285 -5.28 9.94 5.37
CA ALA A 285 -5.02 9.21 6.62
C ALA A 285 -3.57 9.37 7.09
N VAL A 286 -2.64 9.65 6.18
CA VAL A 286 -1.21 9.87 6.46
C VAL A 286 -0.89 11.28 7.00
N LEU A 287 -1.83 12.23 6.89
CA LEU A 287 -1.52 13.66 7.06
C LEU A 287 -1.12 14.03 8.49
N ASP A 288 -1.62 13.31 9.49
CA ASP A 288 -1.31 13.59 10.90
C ASP A 288 0.12 13.19 11.24
N SER A 289 0.54 11.98 10.86
CA SER A 289 1.93 11.54 11.07
C SER A 289 2.91 12.40 10.25
N LEU A 290 2.55 12.79 9.01
CA LEU A 290 3.38 13.66 8.16
C LEU A 290 3.52 15.10 8.67
N ALA A 291 2.62 15.55 9.56
CA ALA A 291 2.64 16.91 10.10
C ALA A 291 3.61 17.08 11.26
N SER A 292 4.11 15.98 11.84
CA SER A 292 5.05 16.00 12.95
C SER A 292 6.49 15.91 12.44
N ASP A 293 7.34 16.87 12.83
CA ASP A 293 8.78 16.83 12.53
C ASP A 293 9.47 15.70 13.31
N GLU A 294 9.03 15.41 14.55
CA GLU A 294 9.49 14.27 15.34
C GLU A 294 9.28 12.93 14.61
N ALA A 295 8.16 12.79 13.89
CA ALA A 295 7.89 11.57 13.13
C ALA A 295 8.79 11.43 11.88
N ALA A 296 9.35 12.52 11.36
CA ALA A 296 10.31 12.47 10.28
C ALA A 296 11.69 12.00 10.78
N ASP A 297 12.16 12.54 11.91
CA ASP A 297 13.42 12.11 12.54
C ASP A 297 13.35 10.64 12.99
N ASP A 298 12.21 10.23 13.59
CA ASP A 298 11.96 8.84 13.96
C ASP A 298 11.98 7.90 12.73
N ALA A 299 11.50 8.37 11.59
CA ALA A 299 11.50 7.60 10.35
C ALA A 299 12.92 7.35 9.84
N ASP A 300 13.82 8.32 9.93
CA ASP A 300 15.23 8.15 9.54
C ASP A 300 15.93 7.13 10.45
N LEU A 301 15.70 7.21 11.76
CA LEU A 301 16.20 6.24 12.73
C LEU A 301 15.66 4.83 12.45
N VAL A 302 14.34 4.69 12.34
CA VAL A 302 13.69 3.40 12.08
C VAL A 302 14.14 2.82 10.73
N SER A 303 14.28 3.66 9.69
CA SER A 303 14.76 3.24 8.36
C SER A 303 16.15 2.59 8.42
N ALA A 304 17.05 3.10 9.26
CA ALA A 304 18.39 2.53 9.44
C ALA A 304 18.36 1.17 10.16
N LEU A 305 17.30 0.88 10.92
CA LEU A 305 17.10 -0.37 11.65
C LEU A 305 16.28 -1.41 10.86
N LEU A 306 15.65 -1.01 9.74
CA LEU A 306 14.87 -1.93 8.93
C LEU A 306 15.75 -2.98 8.26
N SER A 307 15.38 -4.23 8.47
CA SER A 307 15.84 -5.41 7.75
C SER A 307 14.82 -5.82 6.69
N TRP A 308 15.20 -6.74 5.79
CA TRP A 308 14.30 -7.36 4.81
C TRP A 308 13.53 -8.56 5.39
N ASP A 309 13.32 -8.61 6.70
CA ASP A 309 12.55 -9.68 7.33
C ASP A 309 11.14 -9.80 6.71
N PRO A 310 10.53 -11.00 6.69
CA PRO A 310 9.24 -11.21 6.03
C PRO A 310 8.14 -10.29 6.57
N THR A 311 8.24 -9.99 7.87
CA THR A 311 7.39 -9.11 8.65
C THR A 311 8.27 -8.22 9.51
N ILE A 312 7.97 -6.92 9.57
CA ILE A 312 8.64 -5.95 10.44
C ILE A 312 8.02 -6.03 11.83
N ASP A 313 8.85 -6.32 12.83
CA ASP A 313 8.46 -6.38 14.24
C ASP A 313 8.55 -4.99 14.89
N VAL A 314 7.39 -4.44 15.25
CA VAL A 314 7.28 -3.11 15.87
C VAL A 314 7.89 -3.08 17.28
N ASP A 315 7.77 -4.16 18.04
CA ASP A 315 8.27 -4.21 19.42
C ASP A 315 9.80 -4.37 19.42
N ALA A 316 10.34 -5.16 18.49
CA ALA A 316 11.79 -5.26 18.29
C ALA A 316 12.39 -3.92 17.84
N LEU A 317 11.73 -3.20 16.92
CA LEU A 317 12.14 -1.85 16.51
C LEU A 317 12.06 -0.85 17.66
N ALA A 318 11.01 -0.91 18.49
CA ALA A 318 10.88 -0.07 19.69
C ALA A 318 12.06 -0.30 20.64
N GLY A 319 12.41 -1.57 20.90
CA GLY A 319 13.57 -1.92 21.72
C GLY A 319 14.91 -1.45 21.14
N ALA A 320 15.10 -1.57 19.83
CA ALA A 320 16.35 -1.20 19.16
C ALA A 320 16.52 0.32 18.98
N SER A 321 15.44 1.05 18.75
CA SER A 321 15.44 2.51 18.55
C SER A 321 15.33 3.29 19.86
N GLY A 322 14.81 2.67 20.93
CA GLY A 322 14.43 3.35 22.16
C GLY A 322 13.13 4.14 22.06
N LEU A 323 12.43 4.06 20.92
CA LEU A 323 11.12 4.70 20.72
C LEU A 323 10.00 3.84 21.27
N ASP A 324 8.90 4.46 21.69
CA ASP A 324 7.69 3.70 22.01
C ASP A 324 7.02 3.15 20.73
N ALA A 325 6.17 2.13 20.89
CA ALA A 325 5.51 1.47 19.76
C ALA A 325 4.56 2.40 18.96
N ARG A 326 4.08 3.52 19.54
CA ARG A 326 3.26 4.49 18.81
C ARG A 326 4.16 5.28 17.86
N ARG A 327 5.28 5.81 18.35
CA ARG A 327 6.29 6.52 17.56
C ARG A 327 6.86 5.66 16.44
N VAL A 328 7.14 4.38 16.68
CA VAL A 328 7.55 3.44 15.62
C VAL A 328 6.47 3.31 14.54
N ARG A 329 5.18 3.25 14.89
CA ARG A 329 4.09 3.19 13.89
C ARG A 329 3.92 4.51 13.13
N ASP A 330 4.16 5.66 13.76
CA ASP A 330 4.16 6.96 13.11
C ASP A 330 5.35 7.07 12.11
N ALA A 331 6.53 6.59 12.51
CA ALA A 331 7.70 6.47 11.65
C ALA A 331 7.46 5.52 10.45
N LEU A 332 6.86 4.35 10.68
CA LEU A 332 6.46 3.44 9.61
C LEU A 332 5.40 4.06 8.69
N THR A 333 4.52 4.93 9.22
CA THR A 333 3.58 5.70 8.40
C THR A 333 4.32 6.66 7.47
N GLN A 334 5.31 7.39 8.00
CA GLN A 334 6.18 8.27 7.22
C GLN A 334 6.94 7.50 6.13
N LEU A 335 7.56 6.36 6.47
CA LEU A 335 8.26 5.49 5.53
C LEU A 335 7.32 4.90 4.46
N GLY A 336 6.05 4.70 4.80
CA GLY A 336 5.00 4.33 3.84
C GLY A 336 4.83 5.36 2.73
N THR A 337 4.92 6.66 3.08
CA THR A 337 4.79 7.77 2.11
C THR A 337 5.96 7.88 1.16
N SER A 338 7.16 7.45 1.57
CA SER A 338 8.33 7.29 0.70
C SER A 338 8.38 5.92 0.01
N GLY A 339 7.34 5.09 0.17
CA GLY A 339 7.22 3.79 -0.51
C GLY A 339 8.13 2.70 0.05
N ARG A 340 8.65 2.87 1.27
CA ARG A 340 9.61 1.97 1.93
C ARG A 340 8.98 0.81 2.67
N VAL A 341 7.70 0.91 3.01
CA VAL A 341 6.98 -0.16 3.71
C VAL A 341 5.57 -0.31 3.16
N GLY A 342 4.99 -1.50 3.34
CA GLY A 342 3.58 -1.81 3.13
C GLY A 342 3.01 -2.56 4.34
N TYR A 343 1.72 -2.93 4.29
CA TYR A 343 1.07 -3.68 5.37
C TYR A 343 0.33 -4.92 4.86
N ASP A 344 0.53 -6.04 5.55
CA ASP A 344 -0.12 -7.32 5.29
C ASP A 344 -1.23 -7.58 6.30
N VAL A 345 -2.49 -7.51 5.85
CA VAL A 345 -3.67 -7.78 6.68
C VAL A 345 -3.79 -9.24 7.11
N ALA A 346 -3.22 -10.18 6.34
CA ALA A 346 -3.31 -11.60 6.65
C ALA A 346 -2.31 -11.99 7.74
N GLU A 347 -1.18 -11.27 7.84
CA GLU A 347 -0.15 -11.46 8.87
C GLU A 347 -0.20 -10.40 9.97
N ALA A 348 -1.09 -9.42 9.84
CA ALA A 348 -1.21 -8.27 10.72
C ALA A 348 0.16 -7.57 10.97
N GLY A 349 0.94 -7.37 9.91
CA GLY A 349 2.30 -6.88 10.03
C GLY A 349 2.77 -6.04 8.84
N TYR A 350 3.75 -5.17 9.09
CA TYR A 350 4.37 -4.39 8.04
C TYR A 350 5.38 -5.23 7.26
N PHE A 351 5.63 -4.89 6.00
CA PHE A 351 6.67 -5.52 5.19
C PHE A 351 7.50 -4.48 4.47
N HIS A 352 8.77 -4.81 4.19
CA HIS A 352 9.68 -3.93 3.47
C HIS A 352 9.34 -3.86 1.98
N ARG A 353 9.43 -2.66 1.41
CA ARG A 353 9.24 -2.36 -0.02
C ARG A 353 10.23 -1.26 -0.42
N THR A 354 10.57 -1.09 -1.69
CA THR A 354 11.39 0.07 -2.09
C THR A 354 10.93 0.63 -3.43
N LEU A 355 9.99 1.59 -3.39
CA LEU A 355 9.54 2.26 -4.61
C LEU A 355 10.60 3.28 -5.10
N PRO A 356 10.80 3.44 -6.41
CA PRO A 356 11.92 4.21 -6.98
C PRO A 356 11.66 5.74 -6.99
N TYR A 357 11.64 6.40 -5.82
CA TYR A 357 11.41 7.86 -5.72
C TYR A 357 12.26 8.57 -4.66
N SER A 358 12.58 9.84 -4.93
CA SER A 358 13.25 10.76 -3.98
C SER A 358 12.26 11.42 -3.01
N ALA A 359 12.75 11.76 -1.82
CA ALA A 359 11.96 12.36 -0.74
C ALA A 359 11.25 13.67 -1.15
N ASP A 360 11.83 14.45 -2.05
CA ASP A 360 11.31 15.74 -2.54
C ASP A 360 9.94 15.65 -3.24
N VAL A 361 9.56 14.45 -3.69
CA VAL A 361 8.26 14.22 -4.34
C VAL A 361 7.14 14.13 -3.30
N VAL A 362 7.42 13.65 -2.08
CA VAL A 362 6.43 13.35 -1.03
C VAL A 362 5.68 14.60 -0.55
N GLU A 363 6.37 15.74 -0.42
CA GLU A 363 5.74 16.99 0.05
C GLU A 363 4.80 17.59 -1.02
N LYS A 364 5.23 17.61 -2.29
CA LYS A 364 4.40 18.07 -3.42
C LYS A 364 3.12 17.25 -3.60
N MET A 365 3.11 16.02 -3.08
CA MET A 365 1.98 15.13 -3.18
C MET A 365 0.86 15.46 -2.20
N ASN A 366 1.08 16.28 -1.17
CA ASN A 366 0.10 16.55 -0.12
C ASN A 366 -0.29 18.05 -0.06
N PRO A 367 -1.14 18.55 -0.98
CA PRO A 367 -1.52 19.98 -1.03
C PRO A 367 -2.10 20.52 0.28
N ARG A 368 -2.78 19.67 1.07
CA ARG A 368 -3.32 20.07 2.39
C ARG A 368 -2.21 20.26 3.42
N LEU A 369 -1.18 19.41 3.40
CA LEU A 369 0.00 19.53 4.26
C LEU A 369 0.82 20.75 3.86
N ALA A 370 1.12 20.91 2.57
CA ALA A 370 1.82 22.09 2.05
C ALA A 370 1.09 23.40 2.41
N GLY A 371 -0.25 23.40 2.25
CA GLY A 371 -1.08 24.53 2.66
C GLY A 371 -1.11 24.77 4.18
N ALA A 372 -0.94 23.74 5.00
CA ALA A 372 -0.83 23.88 6.45
C ALA A 372 0.51 24.50 6.85
N ARG A 373 1.63 23.97 6.32
CA ARG A 373 2.98 24.51 6.53
C ARG A 373 3.09 25.97 6.12
N ALA A 374 2.49 26.34 4.99
CA ALA A 374 2.46 27.73 4.53
C ALA A 374 1.71 28.67 5.51
N LEU A 375 0.65 28.19 6.18
CA LEU A 375 -0.06 28.97 7.20
C LEU A 375 0.77 29.14 8.47
N VAL A 376 1.48 28.09 8.90
CA VAL A 376 2.38 28.13 10.05
C VAL A 376 3.54 29.10 9.77
N ALA A 377 4.21 28.97 8.62
CA ALA A 377 5.30 29.85 8.22
C ALA A 377 4.89 31.33 8.09
N ALA A 378 3.62 31.59 7.76
CA ALA A 378 3.07 32.94 7.71
C ALA A 378 2.64 33.51 9.07
N GLY A 379 2.80 32.75 10.18
CA GLY A 379 2.31 33.15 11.50
C GLY A 379 0.79 33.33 11.55
N ALA A 380 0.05 32.64 10.68
CA ALA A 380 -1.37 32.89 10.45
C ALA A 380 -2.30 32.14 11.43
N VAL A 381 -1.72 31.46 12.43
CA VAL A 381 -2.43 30.69 13.45
C VAL A 381 -2.31 31.43 14.77
N THR A 382 -3.45 31.73 15.38
CA THR A 382 -3.54 32.23 16.75
C THR A 382 -4.12 31.11 17.62
N PRO A 383 -3.28 30.41 18.42
CA PRO A 383 -3.75 29.34 19.29
C PRO A 383 -4.65 29.91 20.39
N GLY A 384 -5.61 29.11 20.82
CA GLY A 384 -6.53 29.43 21.91
C GLY A 384 -6.95 28.16 22.64
N PRO A 385 -7.37 28.27 23.91
CA PRO A 385 -7.54 27.11 24.81
C PRO A 385 -8.60 26.11 24.34
N GLU A 386 -9.68 26.56 23.70
CA GLU A 386 -10.69 25.69 23.09
C GLU A 386 -10.82 25.89 21.57
N VAL A 387 -10.59 27.11 21.12
CA VAL A 387 -10.76 27.51 19.72
C VAL A 387 -9.54 28.30 19.29
N SER A 388 -8.81 27.75 18.34
CA SER A 388 -7.74 28.43 17.62
C SER A 388 -8.31 29.14 16.39
N VAL A 389 -7.71 30.27 16.03
CA VAL A 389 -8.12 31.08 14.88
C VAL A 389 -7.06 30.98 13.79
N VAL A 390 -7.47 30.76 12.54
CA VAL A 390 -6.57 30.64 11.39
C VAL A 390 -6.98 31.60 10.29
N LEU A 391 -6.10 32.55 9.94
CA LEU A 391 -6.27 33.45 8.82
C LEU A 391 -5.77 32.79 7.54
N SER A 392 -6.64 32.53 6.57
CA SER A 392 -6.24 31.94 5.28
C SER A 392 -6.71 32.82 4.13
N GLY A 393 -5.82 33.68 3.64
CA GLY A 393 -6.16 34.73 2.68
C GLY A 393 -6.88 35.86 3.41
N THR A 394 -8.10 36.20 2.99
CA THR A 394 -8.96 37.21 3.64
C THR A 394 -9.95 36.61 4.63
N GLU A 395 -10.05 35.27 4.69
CA GLU A 395 -11.06 34.56 5.47
C GLU A 395 -10.47 34.07 6.80
N THR A 396 -11.31 34.13 7.85
CA THR A 396 -10.96 33.63 9.18
C THR A 396 -11.70 32.32 9.45
N TYR A 397 -10.94 31.29 9.80
CA TYR A 397 -11.47 29.97 10.18
C TYR A 397 -11.23 29.71 11.66
N HIS A 398 -12.21 29.07 12.30
CA HIS A 398 -12.12 28.66 13.68
C HIS A 398 -11.90 27.15 13.73
N VAL A 399 -10.89 26.73 14.48
CA VAL A 399 -10.57 25.32 14.73
C VAL A 399 -10.77 25.02 16.20
N ARG A 400 -11.69 24.10 16.51
CA ARG A 400 -11.96 23.67 17.88
C ARG A 400 -11.31 22.31 18.15
N ASP A 401 -10.68 22.20 19.32
CA ASP A 401 -9.97 21.01 19.81
C ASP A 401 -8.98 20.43 18.78
N ALA A 402 -8.33 21.32 18.00
CA ALA A 402 -7.46 20.97 16.89
C ALA A 402 -8.05 19.95 15.88
N THR A 403 -9.37 19.78 15.83
CA THR A 403 -10.03 18.70 15.06
C THR A 403 -11.09 19.26 14.13
N SER A 404 -12.08 19.95 14.69
CA SER A 404 -13.20 20.49 13.93
C SER A 404 -12.91 21.89 13.41
N CYS A 405 -13.35 22.21 12.20
CA CYS A 405 -13.02 23.49 11.55
C CYS A 405 -14.25 24.11 10.87
N THR A 406 -14.34 25.43 10.81
CA THR A 406 -15.42 26.11 10.08
C THR A 406 -15.25 26.12 8.55
N CYS A 407 -14.22 25.50 8.01
CA CYS A 407 -13.95 25.53 6.58
C CYS A 407 -14.85 24.59 5.75
N PRO A 408 -15.04 24.85 4.44
CA PRO A 408 -15.87 24.01 3.57
C PRO A 408 -15.45 22.54 3.54
N TRP A 409 -14.15 22.24 3.68
CA TRP A 409 -13.65 20.87 3.74
C TRP A 409 -14.24 20.10 4.91
N TRP A 410 -14.18 20.68 6.11
CA TRP A 410 -14.74 20.07 7.30
C TRP A 410 -16.26 19.99 7.23
N ALA A 411 -16.93 21.05 6.76
CA ALA A 411 -18.38 21.04 6.58
C ALA A 411 -18.85 19.87 5.70
N LYS A 412 -18.09 19.54 4.65
CA LYS A 412 -18.39 18.45 3.72
C LYS A 412 -17.97 17.07 4.23
N HIS A 413 -16.84 16.96 4.92
CA HIS A 413 -16.19 15.67 5.19
C HIS A 413 -16.11 15.27 6.66
N ARG A 414 -16.21 16.23 7.60
CA ARG A 414 -16.24 15.98 9.06
C ARG A 414 -15.16 15.01 9.59
N GLY A 415 -13.98 15.02 8.97
CA GLY A 415 -12.86 14.13 9.33
C GLY A 415 -12.73 12.85 8.50
N ASP A 416 -13.77 12.43 7.76
CA ASP A 416 -13.81 11.17 6.99
C ASP A 416 -12.81 11.11 5.81
N ARG A 417 -12.18 12.25 5.48
CA ARG A 417 -11.15 12.36 4.45
C ARG A 417 -9.86 12.97 5.00
N GLY A 418 -9.60 12.79 6.28
CA GLY A 418 -8.46 13.40 6.98
C GLY A 418 -8.65 14.90 7.23
N PRO A 419 -7.75 15.50 8.02
CA PRO A 419 -7.88 16.89 8.47
C PRO A 419 -7.78 17.90 7.32
N CYS A 420 -8.38 19.08 7.51
CA CYS A 420 -8.17 20.21 6.61
C CYS A 420 -6.81 20.87 6.88
N LYS A 421 -6.34 21.71 5.96
CA LYS A 421 -5.08 22.46 6.15
C LYS A 421 -5.06 23.33 7.42
N HIS A 422 -6.21 23.86 7.86
CA HIS A 422 -6.28 24.71 9.06
C HIS A 422 -6.15 23.89 10.35
N ALA A 423 -6.82 22.75 10.43
CA ALA A 423 -6.69 21.85 11.58
C ALA A 423 -5.26 21.30 11.69
N LEU A 424 -4.64 20.94 10.55
CA LEU A 424 -3.23 20.56 10.50
C LEU A 424 -2.31 21.69 10.99
N ALA A 425 -2.50 22.93 10.52
CA ALA A 425 -1.68 24.06 10.94
C ALA A 425 -1.78 24.32 12.46
N VAL A 426 -2.99 24.22 13.03
CA VAL A 426 -3.20 24.34 14.48
C VAL A 426 -2.47 23.22 15.24
N ARG A 427 -2.56 21.97 14.77
CA ARG A 427 -1.84 20.84 15.38
C ARG A 427 -0.33 21.05 15.40
N MET A 428 0.23 21.51 14.28
CA MET A 428 1.67 21.82 14.16
C MET A 428 2.11 22.88 15.18
N VAL A 429 1.35 23.97 15.32
CA VAL A 429 1.67 25.05 16.27
C VAL A 429 1.58 24.57 17.72
N LEU A 430 0.52 23.86 18.08
CA LEU A 430 0.35 23.34 19.44
C LEU A 430 1.43 22.31 19.80
N ALA A 431 1.82 21.45 18.86
CA ALA A 431 2.91 20.50 19.07
C ALA A 431 4.26 21.21 19.30
N GLY A 432 4.56 22.26 18.52
CA GLY A 432 5.76 23.09 18.71
C GLY A 432 5.80 23.79 20.06
N GLU A 433 4.68 24.36 20.53
CA GLU A 433 4.59 24.97 21.87
C GLU A 433 4.84 23.98 23.00
N THR A 434 4.45 22.70 22.82
CA THR A 434 4.66 21.65 23.81
C THR A 434 6.14 21.23 23.85
N ALA A 435 6.78 21.07 22.69
CA ALA A 435 8.20 20.72 22.59
C ALA A 435 9.12 21.82 23.16
N ASP A 436 8.78 23.10 22.93
CA ASP A 436 9.51 24.23 23.52
C ASP A 436 9.36 24.27 25.06
N GLN A 437 8.21 23.91 25.60
CA GLN A 437 7.99 23.82 27.06
C GLN A 437 8.81 22.68 27.68
N ASP A 438 8.78 21.49 27.09
CA ASP A 438 9.55 20.33 27.57
C ASP A 438 11.07 20.57 27.50
N ALA A 439 11.55 21.28 26.48
CA ALA A 439 12.97 21.65 26.36
C ALA A 439 13.42 22.68 27.42
N VAL A 440 12.54 23.62 27.78
CA VAL A 440 12.80 24.59 28.86
C VAL A 440 12.79 23.91 30.24
N GLU A 441 11.89 22.95 30.48
CA GLU A 441 11.88 22.19 31.74
C GLU A 441 13.06 21.22 31.87
N ALA A 442 13.56 20.63 30.78
CA ALA A 442 14.71 19.73 30.80
C ALA A 442 16.07 20.44 30.97
N THR A 443 16.12 21.77 30.76
CA THR A 443 17.32 22.61 30.90
C THR A 443 17.35 23.43 32.19
N ALA A 444 16.28 23.38 32.98
CA ALA A 444 16.16 23.95 34.33
C ALA A 444 16.48 22.89 35.40
#